data_AF-A0A1Y1R1P9-F1
#
_entry.id   AF-A0A1Y1R1P9-F1
#
_cell.length_a   1.000
_cell.length_b   1.000
_cell.length_c   1.000
_cell.angle_alpha   90.00
_cell.angle_beta   90.00
_cell.angle_gamma   90.00
#
_symmetry.space_group_name_H-M   'P 1'
#
loop_
_entity.id
_entity.type
_entity.pdbx_description
1 polymer ?
#
loop_
_entity_poly.entity_id
_entity_poly.type
_entity_poly.pdbx_seq_one_letter_code
_entity_poly.pdbx_strand_id
1 'polypeptide(L)'
;MESALAEIDTPVARLRAMIRCELESIQGENGHALAVLVYEWRSLSPENQEKLLHIREAYEQLWLTEFTGAAEYLKPGIEPFVLRRFLSGSLYWTTYWYKESGALTLSDLTEMALKLILK
;
A
#
# COMPACT_ATOMS: atom_id res chain seq x y z
N MET A 1 5.33 -7.56 4.53
CA MET A 1 5.59 -6.97 3.20
C MET A 1 6.99 -7.31 2.73
N GLU A 2 8.05 -6.96 3.47
CA GLU A 2 9.44 -7.32 3.11
C GLU A 2 9.63 -8.82 2.82
N SER A 3 9.06 -9.69 3.66
CA SER A 3 9.07 -11.15 3.43
C SER A 3 8.44 -11.58 2.11
N ALA A 4 7.36 -10.91 1.67
CA ALA A 4 6.69 -11.19 0.41
C ALA A 4 7.51 -10.74 -0.81
N LEU A 5 8.53 -9.88 -0.61
CA LEU A 5 9.39 -9.36 -1.66
C LEU A 5 10.70 -10.14 -1.80
N ALA A 6 11.05 -11.02 -0.86
CA ALA A 6 12.36 -11.66 -0.80
C ALA A 6 12.69 -12.55 -2.01
N GLU A 7 11.68 -13.13 -2.66
CA GLU A 7 11.83 -14.06 -3.78
C GLU A 7 11.32 -13.49 -5.13
N ILE A 8 11.10 -12.17 -5.21
CA ILE A 8 10.55 -11.53 -6.40
C ILE A 8 11.62 -10.69 -7.10
N ASP A 9 12.00 -11.13 -8.29
CA ASP A 9 13.14 -10.58 -9.04
C ASP A 9 12.78 -9.41 -9.97
N THR A 10 11.51 -9.24 -10.34
CA THR A 10 11.12 -8.19 -11.30
C THR A 10 10.49 -6.98 -10.59
N PRO A 11 10.87 -5.73 -10.92
CA PRO A 11 10.32 -4.53 -10.27
C PRO A 11 8.78 -4.48 -10.33
N VAL A 12 8.19 -4.85 -11.47
CA VAL A 12 6.74 -4.87 -11.63
C VAL A 12 6.07 -5.94 -10.74
N ALA A 13 6.66 -7.13 -10.60
CA ALA A 13 6.10 -8.14 -9.71
C ALA A 13 6.24 -7.75 -8.23
N ARG A 14 7.30 -7.04 -7.86
CA ARG A 14 7.46 -6.48 -6.50
C ARG A 14 6.34 -5.49 -6.20
N LEU A 15 6.10 -4.52 -7.10
CA LEU A 15 5.00 -3.57 -6.97
C LEU A 15 3.62 -4.26 -6.89
N ARG A 16 3.39 -5.28 -7.73
CA ARG A 16 2.18 -6.11 -7.65
C ARG A 16 1.99 -6.72 -6.27
N ALA A 17 3.04 -7.33 -5.71
CA ALA A 17 3.00 -7.95 -4.39
C ALA A 17 2.76 -6.91 -3.28
N MET A 18 3.37 -5.72 -3.38
CA MET A 18 3.11 -4.64 -2.43
C MET A 18 1.65 -4.17 -2.46
N ILE A 19 1.10 -3.97 -3.67
CA ILE A 19 -0.31 -3.59 -3.85
C ILE A 19 -1.23 -4.68 -3.30
N ARG A 20 -0.93 -5.97 -3.56
CA ARG A 20 -1.66 -7.11 -2.97
C ARG A 20 -1.64 -7.02 -1.44
N CYS A 21 -0.47 -6.93 -0.83
CA CYS A 21 -0.33 -6.89 0.63
C CYS A 21 -1.06 -5.69 1.25
N GLU A 22 -1.04 -4.52 0.61
CA GLU A 22 -1.76 -3.35 1.12
C GLU A 22 -3.28 -3.54 1.01
N LEU A 23 -3.78 -4.09 -0.11
CA LEU A 23 -5.21 -4.42 -0.26
C LEU A 23 -5.66 -5.49 0.75
N GLU A 24 -4.88 -6.54 0.98
CA GLU A 24 -5.15 -7.55 2.02
C GLU A 24 -5.20 -6.94 3.42
N SER A 25 -4.28 -6.02 3.73
CA SER A 25 -4.27 -5.30 5.01
C SER A 25 -5.48 -4.38 5.18
N ILE A 26 -5.97 -3.78 4.10
CA ILE A 26 -7.11 -2.87 4.09
C ILE A 26 -8.43 -3.66 4.23
N GLN A 27 -8.56 -4.78 3.52
CA GLN A 27 -9.79 -5.56 3.41
C GLN A 27 -9.93 -6.68 4.46
N GLY A 28 -8.81 -7.13 5.04
CA GLY A 28 -8.81 -8.14 6.10
C GLY A 28 -9.26 -7.60 7.46
N GLU A 29 -9.31 -8.48 8.47
CA GLU A 29 -9.72 -8.15 9.85
C GLU A 29 -8.92 -6.98 10.46
N ASN A 30 -7.69 -6.76 9.98
CA ASN A 30 -6.80 -5.68 10.38
C ASN A 30 -7.20 -4.28 9.85
N GLY A 31 -8.11 -4.17 8.89
CA GLY A 31 -8.61 -2.89 8.39
C GLY A 31 -9.25 -2.05 9.50
N HIS A 32 -9.89 -2.73 10.48
CA HIS A 32 -10.41 -2.10 11.69
C HIS A 32 -9.31 -1.64 12.65
N ALA A 33 -8.21 -2.39 12.78
CA ALA A 33 -7.10 -2.03 13.65
C ALA A 33 -6.36 -0.78 13.17
N LEU A 34 -6.21 -0.61 11.84
CA LEU A 34 -5.60 0.58 11.25
C LEU A 34 -6.49 1.82 11.42
N ALA A 35 -7.82 1.66 11.32
CA ALA A 35 -8.78 2.70 11.65
C ALA A 35 -8.73 3.08 13.14
N VAL A 36 -8.70 2.09 14.05
CA VAL A 36 -8.56 2.32 15.50
C VAL A 36 -7.26 3.08 15.80
N LEU A 37 -6.14 2.71 15.17
CA LEU A 37 -4.86 3.39 15.38
C LEU A 37 -4.89 4.86 14.95
N VAL A 38 -5.65 5.20 13.91
CA VAL A 38 -5.85 6.60 13.47
C VAL A 38 -6.76 7.36 14.45
N TYR A 39 -7.87 6.76 14.90
CA TYR A 39 -8.80 7.42 15.83
C TYR A 39 -8.22 7.57 17.24
N GLU A 40 -7.48 6.57 17.71
CA GLU A 40 -6.87 6.51 19.04
C GLU A 40 -5.44 7.06 19.08
N TRP A 41 -4.95 7.66 17.99
CA TRP A 41 -3.59 8.23 17.92
C TRP A 41 -3.31 9.19 19.07
N ARG A 42 -4.30 10.02 19.41
CA ARG A 42 -4.22 11.00 20.51
C ARG A 42 -4.21 10.36 21.90
N SER A 43 -4.68 9.12 22.01
CA SER A 43 -4.74 8.34 23.24
C SER A 43 -3.43 7.61 23.54
N LEU A 44 -2.49 7.55 22.58
CA LEU A 44 -1.20 6.92 22.76
C LEU A 44 -0.22 7.80 23.56
N SER A 45 0.64 7.15 24.35
CA SER A 45 1.78 7.84 24.97
C SER A 45 2.73 8.38 23.89
N PRO A 46 3.49 9.46 24.17
CA PRO A 46 4.48 10.00 23.23
C PRO A 46 5.48 8.93 22.75
N GLU A 47 5.92 8.04 23.65
CA GLU A 47 6.83 6.94 23.32
C GLU A 47 6.22 5.95 22.31
N ASN A 48 4.93 5.62 22.45
CA ASN A 48 4.25 4.73 21.51
C ASN A 48 3.96 5.42 20.17
N GLN A 49 3.70 6.73 20.18
CA GLN A 49 3.59 7.52 18.95
C GLN A 49 4.91 7.50 18.17
N GLU A 50 6.03 7.75 18.83
CA GLU A 50 7.37 7.71 18.21
C GLU A 50 7.69 6.34 17.60
N LYS A 51 7.45 5.25 18.35
CA LYS A 51 7.62 3.88 17.84
C LYS A 51 6.80 3.61 16.58
N LEU A 52 5.53 4.01 16.57
CA LEU A 52 4.66 3.81 15.41
C LEU A 52 5.04 4.69 14.21
N LEU A 53 5.52 5.92 14.46
CA LEU A 53 6.05 6.78 13.39
C LEU A 53 7.27 6.15 12.73
N HIS A 54 8.19 5.55 13.49
CA HIS A 54 9.32 4.83 12.92
C HIS A 54 8.92 3.63 12.07
N ILE A 55 7.94 2.84 12.52
CA ILE A 55 7.41 1.72 11.73
C ILE A 55 6.77 2.23 10.43
N ARG A 56 5.99 3.30 10.51
CA ARG A 56 5.37 3.94 9.34
C ARG A 56 6.41 4.48 8.38
N GLU A 57 7.46 5.12 8.88
CA GLU A 57 8.54 5.68 8.08
C GLU A 57 9.26 4.57 7.28
N ALA A 58 9.62 3.46 7.92
CA ALA A 58 10.21 2.31 7.23
C ALA A 58 9.29 1.74 6.15
N TYR A 59 7.99 1.63 6.44
CA TYR A 59 6.98 1.17 5.49
C TYR A 59 6.84 2.10 4.27
N GLU A 60 6.78 3.41 4.48
CA GLU A 60 6.68 4.39 3.38
C GLU A 60 7.99 4.46 2.59
N GLN A 61 9.14 4.32 3.25
CA GLN A 61 10.44 4.30 2.59
C GLN A 61 10.59 3.09 1.65
N LEU A 62 10.04 1.93 2.03
CA LEU A 62 10.00 0.75 1.16
C LEU A 62 9.24 1.06 -0.14
N TRP A 63 8.07 1.69 -0.05
CA TRP A 63 7.31 2.12 -1.23
C TRP A 63 8.10 3.08 -2.13
N LEU A 64 8.74 4.09 -1.56
CA LEU A 64 9.52 5.06 -2.35
C LEU A 64 10.73 4.40 -3.02
N THR A 65 11.38 3.46 -2.34
CA THR A 65 12.51 2.69 -2.87
C THR A 65 12.07 1.86 -4.07
N GLU A 66 10.95 1.14 -3.97
CA GLU A 66 10.45 0.28 -5.04
C GLU A 66 9.91 1.10 -6.23
N PHE A 67 9.28 2.25 -6.00
CA PHE A 67 8.91 3.16 -7.09
C PHE A 67 10.12 3.71 -7.82
N THR A 68 11.18 4.08 -7.08
CA THR A 68 12.42 4.56 -7.70
C THR A 68 13.07 3.45 -8.53
N GLY A 69 13.15 2.22 -8.02
CA GLY A 69 13.68 1.06 -8.73
C GLY A 69 12.84 0.63 -9.95
N ALA A 70 11.55 0.96 -9.96
CA ALA A 70 10.62 0.64 -11.04
C ALA A 70 10.34 1.82 -12.00
N ALA A 71 11.06 2.95 -11.89
CA ALA A 71 10.75 4.19 -12.62
C ALA A 71 10.62 4.00 -14.14
N GLU A 72 11.38 3.09 -14.74
CA GLU A 72 11.31 2.78 -16.17
C GLU A 72 9.97 2.16 -16.61
N TYR A 73 9.23 1.56 -15.67
CA TYR A 73 7.93 0.90 -15.90
C TYR A 73 6.73 1.79 -15.53
N LEU A 74 6.96 2.85 -14.75
CA LEU A 74 5.90 3.72 -14.22
C LEU A 74 5.53 4.85 -15.20
N LYS A 75 4.28 5.32 -15.12
CA LYS A 75 3.84 6.51 -15.86
C LYS A 75 4.76 7.70 -15.57
N PRO A 76 5.30 8.37 -16.60
CA PRO A 76 6.21 9.49 -16.39
C PRO A 76 5.46 10.71 -15.85
N GLY A 77 6.18 11.63 -15.20
CA GLY A 77 5.67 12.94 -14.80
C GLY A 77 4.97 12.97 -13.43
N ILE A 78 5.04 11.90 -12.65
CA ILE A 78 4.57 11.88 -11.26
C ILE A 78 5.74 11.50 -10.35
N GLU A 79 6.09 12.39 -9.43
CA GLU A 79 7.12 12.14 -8.42
C GLU A 79 6.73 10.95 -7.52
N PRO A 80 7.65 10.05 -7.15
CA PRO A 80 7.35 8.84 -6.35
C PRO A 80 6.55 9.13 -5.08
N PHE A 81 6.88 10.23 -4.38
CA PHE A 81 6.14 10.67 -3.19
C PHE A 81 4.67 10.98 -3.49
N VAL A 82 4.39 11.69 -4.58
CA VAL A 82 3.03 12.06 -4.98
C VAL A 82 2.27 10.83 -5.49
N LEU A 83 2.94 9.99 -6.29
CA LEU A 83 2.41 8.72 -6.75
C LEU A 83 1.97 7.84 -5.58
N ARG A 84 2.78 7.76 -4.52
CA ARG A 84 2.44 7.04 -3.29
C ARG A 84 1.15 7.56 -2.65
N ARG A 85 0.96 8.88 -2.58
CA ARG A 85 -0.26 9.46 -1.99
C ARG A 85 -1.50 9.17 -2.83
N PHE A 86 -1.41 9.28 -4.15
CA PHE A 86 -2.52 8.91 -5.04
C PHE A 86 -2.87 7.44 -4.98
N LEU A 87 -1.87 6.55 -5.02
CA LEU A 87 -2.10 5.12 -4.92
C LEU A 87 -2.68 4.77 -3.55
N SER A 88 -2.09 5.24 -2.46
CA SER A 88 -2.58 4.97 -1.10
C SER A 88 -4.03 5.38 -0.91
N GLY A 89 -4.41 6.58 -1.37
CA GLY A 89 -5.80 7.04 -1.34
C GLY A 89 -6.73 6.16 -2.18
N SER A 90 -6.29 5.77 -3.38
CA SER A 90 -7.06 4.89 -4.27
C SER A 90 -7.28 3.50 -3.67
N LEU A 91 -6.24 2.90 -3.08
CA LEU A 91 -6.34 1.60 -2.41
C LEU A 91 -7.21 1.70 -1.16
N TYR A 92 -7.04 2.71 -0.31
CA TYR A 92 -7.85 2.88 0.90
C TYR A 92 -9.33 3.08 0.59
N TRP A 93 -9.67 3.81 -0.48
CA TRP A 93 -11.05 4.06 -0.87
C TRP A 93 -11.82 2.78 -1.24
N THR A 94 -11.11 1.67 -1.52
CA THR A 94 -11.73 0.36 -1.76
C THR A 94 -12.55 -0.14 -0.57
N THR A 95 -12.25 0.29 0.66
CA THR A 95 -13.05 -0.05 1.87
C THR A 95 -14.53 0.33 1.75
N TYR A 96 -14.86 1.34 0.95
CA TYR A 96 -16.22 1.85 0.84
C TYR A 96 -17.06 1.17 -0.24
N TRP A 97 -16.44 0.44 -1.18
CA TRP A 97 -17.15 -0.08 -2.36
C TRP A 97 -16.78 -1.51 -2.76
N TYR A 98 -15.57 -1.98 -2.45
CA TYR A 98 -15.17 -3.35 -2.74
C TYR A 98 -15.89 -4.32 -1.82
N LYS A 99 -16.33 -5.46 -2.38
CA LYS A 99 -16.96 -6.56 -1.64
C LYS A 99 -16.39 -7.86 -2.15
N GLU A 100 -15.86 -8.67 -1.25
CA GLU A 100 -15.26 -9.97 -1.58
C GLU A 100 -16.26 -10.95 -2.23
N SER A 101 -17.54 -10.87 -1.84
CA SER A 101 -18.62 -11.66 -2.45
C SER A 101 -19.09 -11.14 -3.83
N GLY A 102 -18.48 -10.06 -4.32
CA GLY A 102 -18.81 -9.45 -5.61
C GLY A 102 -18.18 -10.17 -6.81
N ALA A 103 -18.37 -9.58 -8.00
CA ALA A 103 -17.79 -10.11 -9.24
C ALA A 103 -16.29 -9.81 -9.41
N LEU A 104 -15.73 -8.94 -8.58
CA LEU A 104 -14.33 -8.54 -8.64
C LEU A 104 -13.57 -9.26 -7.53
N THR A 105 -12.57 -10.07 -7.88
CA THR A 105 -11.69 -10.65 -6.87
C THR A 105 -10.67 -9.63 -6.39
N LEU A 106 -10.08 -9.87 -5.22
CA LEU A 106 -8.93 -9.08 -4.75
C LEU A 106 -7.82 -9.11 -5.81
N SER A 107 -7.69 -10.24 -6.52
CA SER A 107 -6.69 -10.39 -7.57
C SER A 107 -6.87 -9.45 -8.73
N ASP A 108 -8.10 -9.36 -9.23
CA ASP A 108 -8.47 -8.43 -10.28
C ASP A 108 -8.21 -6.99 -9.84
N LEU A 109 -8.55 -6.65 -8.58
CA LEU A 109 -8.33 -5.32 -8.04
C LEU A 109 -6.85 -4.95 -7.97
N THR A 110 -5.97 -5.88 -7.60
CA THR A 110 -4.52 -5.66 -7.61
C THR A 110 -4.00 -5.38 -9.02
N GLU A 111 -4.41 -6.16 -10.03
CA GLU A 111 -3.98 -5.92 -11.41
C GLU A 111 -4.53 -4.58 -11.93
N MET A 112 -5.76 -4.22 -11.57
CA MET A 112 -6.34 -2.92 -11.93
C MET A 112 -5.58 -1.76 -11.28
N ALA A 113 -5.26 -1.85 -9.99
CA ALA A 113 -4.46 -0.83 -9.30
C ALA A 113 -3.04 -0.73 -9.86
N LEU A 114 -2.42 -1.85 -10.22
CA LEU A 114 -1.11 -1.86 -10.88
C LEU A 114 -1.16 -1.14 -12.24
N LYS A 115 -2.21 -1.35 -13.04
CA LYS A 115 -2.41 -0.64 -14.31
C LYS A 115 -2.56 0.89 -14.16
N LEU A 116 -2.99 1.38 -13.00
CA LEU A 116 -3.06 2.83 -12.76
C LEU A 116 -1.68 3.48 -12.75
N ILE A 117 -0.64 2.76 -12.34
CA ILE A 117 0.71 3.30 -12.14
C ILE A 117 1.70 2.93 -13.25
N LEU A 118 1.43 1.85 -14.01
CA LEU A 118 2.28 1.43 -15.12
C LEU A 118 2.05 2.24 -16.40
N LYS A 119 3.09 2.33 -17.24
CA LYS A 119 3.02 2.94 -18.59
C LYS A 119 1.93 2.31 -19.43
#